data_AF-A0AAW6IMT3-F1
#
_entry.id   AF-A0AAW6IMT3-F1
#
_cell.length_a   1.000
_cell.length_b   1.000
_cell.length_c   1.000
_cell.angle_alpha   90.00
_cell.angle_beta   90.00
_cell.angle_gamma   90.00
#
_symmetry.space_group_name_H-M   'P 1'
#
loop_
_entity.id
_entity.type
_entity.pdbx_description
1 polymer ?
#
loop_
_entity_poly.entity_id
_entity_poly.type
_entity_poly.pdbx_seq_one_letter_code
_entity_poly.pdbx_strand_id
1 'polypeptide(L)'
;METNNLKSLDGGTINSAINENVNDFTRVMNQVDNNIEKTEMRTEDMQPDKNGKDKNGQTAETQVLTPGNSHVEKGEEEYCFPTVEELLCREREDILSLRRLPYTDIDYATYNWSVTQGCFKLSPGCKHCYAQVIAENQSKRSDTRRFKDGFKPGFNEGLLYTPLHDTRKGIVFVSPLGDFGHADITDEQRRAAIEVIQADETKVFLILTKRPETLVQLFENIPVPSNCLLGVSVESEAYLSRMDTLRKIASDNLVVSFAPLLGGMKDINFDRFVWVLIEGEATRPMGNARMVRTEWIQSIIEQAESAPIPPAIYVKQLGNNVDGMVKSKAQHGYLVKGVSYRQYPQVIRTILKNTDEELEKMNMQQKKDKEMKKERSTTKKTTTAGTGTEAEALSHVIPLSKVVKEGAKKGKVNNLYGTWVVEGEVTVIAGDTNAGKSSVTYQMGLDAASGKNTLGFPAPVKPVVDEVVYIDTELSITQLGQRFGGITISDRMKYIDATAWDLEKILSEIETIAKEWNKKKVLFILDSITVAATGSITAKVAKELMKRLKLICGRYNVTVITLMHTRKRDKSKPIEMQDLAGSAKL
;
A
#
# COMPACT_ATOMS: atom_id res chain seq x y z
N MET A 1 39.37 -52.83 -34.21
CA MET A 1 38.45 -51.86 -34.84
C MET A 1 37.06 -52.39 -34.60
N GLU A 2 36.24 -51.71 -33.80
CA GLU A 2 34.77 -51.65 -33.91
C GLU A 2 34.16 -50.96 -32.68
N THR A 3 33.60 -49.77 -32.98
CA THR A 3 32.37 -49.16 -32.45
C THR A 3 32.02 -49.24 -30.95
N ASN A 4 32.13 -48.09 -30.28
CA ASN A 4 31.42 -47.79 -29.03
C ASN A 4 29.98 -47.35 -29.33
N ASN A 5 29.01 -48.11 -28.80
CA ASN A 5 27.63 -47.69 -28.58
C ASN A 5 27.40 -47.61 -27.06
N LEU A 6 26.91 -46.46 -26.58
CA LEU A 6 26.47 -46.28 -25.20
C LEU A 6 25.19 -47.09 -24.93
N LYS A 7 25.22 -47.92 -23.88
CA LYS A 7 24.03 -48.34 -23.12
C LYS A 7 24.36 -48.44 -21.63
N SER A 8 23.46 -47.84 -20.85
CA SER A 8 22.97 -48.22 -19.51
C SER A 8 23.97 -48.65 -18.43
N LEU A 9 23.97 -47.91 -17.33
CA LEU A 9 24.21 -48.48 -16.00
C LEU A 9 23.09 -48.05 -15.05
N ASP A 10 22.51 -49.08 -14.45
CA ASP A 10 21.40 -49.12 -13.51
C ASP A 10 21.76 -48.59 -12.10
N GLY A 11 20.72 -48.12 -11.39
CA GLY A 11 20.24 -48.76 -10.16
C GLY A 11 21.05 -48.67 -8.85
N GLY A 12 20.48 -47.96 -7.86
CA GLY A 12 20.79 -48.02 -6.42
C GLY A 12 21.31 -46.68 -5.88
N THR A 13 20.79 -46.04 -4.83
CA THR A 13 19.94 -46.48 -3.72
C THR A 13 19.32 -45.22 -3.08
N ILE A 14 17.99 -45.11 -3.04
CA ILE A 14 17.26 -44.11 -2.22
C ILE A 14 17.06 -44.75 -0.85
N ASN A 15 17.98 -44.52 0.12
CA ASN A 15 17.73 -44.75 1.56
C ASN A 15 18.89 -44.32 2.50
N SER A 16 19.48 -43.13 2.33
CA SER A 16 20.46 -42.63 3.33
C SER A 16 20.33 -41.16 3.73
N ALA A 17 19.31 -40.42 3.27
CA ALA A 17 19.12 -39.01 3.64
C ALA A 17 17.92 -38.75 4.57
N ILE A 18 17.45 -39.78 5.30
CA ILE A 18 16.30 -39.68 6.22
C ILE A 18 16.69 -39.89 7.71
N ASN A 19 17.92 -40.30 8.03
CA ASN A 19 18.31 -40.60 9.41
C ASN A 19 19.22 -39.57 10.12
N GLU A 20 19.52 -38.42 9.51
CA GLU A 20 20.30 -37.37 10.19
C GLU A 20 19.46 -36.17 10.69
N ASN A 21 18.17 -36.07 10.32
CA ASN A 21 17.30 -34.97 10.78
C ASN A 21 16.35 -35.33 11.94
N VAL A 22 16.49 -36.53 12.54
CA VAL A 22 15.67 -36.95 13.69
C VAL A 22 16.38 -36.74 15.03
N ASN A 23 17.70 -36.49 15.04
CA ASN A 23 18.45 -36.26 16.28
C ASN A 23 18.55 -34.79 16.72
N ASP A 24 18.22 -33.82 15.86
CA ASP A 24 18.19 -32.40 16.24
C ASP A 24 16.84 -31.95 16.83
N PHE A 25 15.74 -32.67 16.54
CA PHE A 25 14.43 -32.36 17.11
C PHE A 25 14.30 -32.74 18.59
N THR A 26 14.97 -33.82 19.02
CA THR A 26 14.95 -34.27 20.43
C THR A 26 15.83 -33.38 21.33
N ARG A 27 16.82 -32.70 20.76
CA ARG A 27 17.71 -31.78 21.51
C ARG A 27 17.06 -30.41 21.75
N VAL A 28 16.14 -29.98 20.88
CA VAL A 28 15.39 -28.72 21.05
C VAL A 28 14.22 -28.88 22.02
N MET A 29 13.57 -30.05 22.09
CA MET A 29 12.47 -30.28 23.06
C MET A 29 12.98 -30.39 24.51
N ASN A 30 14.15 -30.99 24.75
CA ASN A 30 14.72 -31.09 26.11
C ASN A 30 15.27 -29.76 26.69
N GLN A 31 15.42 -28.71 25.86
CA GLN A 31 15.77 -27.36 26.32
C GLN A 31 14.55 -26.49 26.64
N VAL A 32 13.36 -26.88 26.19
CA VAL A 32 12.10 -26.18 26.49
C VAL A 32 11.50 -26.69 27.79
N ASP A 33 11.60 -28.00 28.09
CA ASP A 33 11.07 -28.56 29.33
C ASP A 33 11.89 -28.15 30.58
N ASN A 34 13.22 -27.95 30.45
CA ASN A 34 14.08 -27.49 31.55
C ASN A 34 13.90 -26.01 31.94
N ASN A 35 13.20 -25.21 31.13
CA ASN A 35 12.89 -23.80 31.44
C ASN A 35 11.47 -23.59 31.97
N ILE A 36 10.62 -24.63 31.97
CA ILE A 36 9.28 -24.59 32.53
C ILE A 36 9.28 -25.01 34.02
N GLU A 37 10.26 -25.78 34.48
CA GLU A 37 10.39 -26.18 35.91
C GLU A 37 11.09 -25.15 36.83
N LYS A 38 11.44 -23.95 36.35
CA LYS A 38 12.12 -22.92 37.18
C LYS A 38 11.31 -21.67 37.50
N THR A 39 9.99 -21.70 37.29
CA THR A 39 9.13 -20.53 37.58
C THR A 39 7.88 -20.87 38.40
N GLU A 40 7.95 -21.87 39.27
CA GLU A 40 6.99 -22.05 40.36
C GLU A 40 7.73 -22.35 41.67
N MET A 41 7.24 -21.74 42.77
CA MET A 41 7.72 -21.74 44.15
C MET A 41 8.61 -20.56 44.60
N ARG A 42 7.93 -19.45 44.92
CA ARG A 42 8.23 -18.66 46.12
C ARG A 42 6.94 -18.01 46.64
N THR A 43 6.06 -18.84 47.18
CA THR A 43 5.06 -18.39 48.17
C THR A 43 5.77 -18.37 49.53
N GLU A 44 6.13 -17.19 50.01
CA GLU A 44 6.44 -17.00 51.42
C GLU A 44 5.17 -16.52 52.12
N ASP A 45 4.72 -17.34 53.07
CA ASP A 45 3.67 -17.09 54.02
C ASP A 45 3.97 -15.85 54.87
N MET A 46 3.00 -14.95 55.00
CA MET A 46 2.91 -14.07 56.17
C MET A 46 1.49 -14.16 56.73
N GLN A 47 1.35 -14.94 57.79
CA GLN A 47 0.24 -14.84 58.73
C GLN A 47 0.35 -13.55 59.56
N PRO A 48 -0.79 -13.02 60.06
CA PRO A 48 -0.85 -11.73 60.72
C PRO A 48 -0.50 -11.87 62.20
N ASP A 49 0.26 -10.92 62.75
CA ASP A 49 0.40 -10.84 64.20
C ASP A 49 0.03 -9.46 64.77
N LYS A 50 -0.71 -9.56 65.86
CA LYS A 50 -1.34 -8.48 66.62
C LYS A 50 -0.33 -7.86 67.58
N ASN A 51 -0.35 -6.53 67.69
CA ASN A 51 -0.38 -5.73 68.92
C ASN A 51 0.39 -4.42 68.72
N GLY A 52 -0.32 -3.30 68.89
CA GLY A 52 0.26 -1.98 68.91
C GLY A 52 0.98 -1.62 70.21
N LYS A 53 1.72 -0.53 70.16
CA LYS A 53 1.53 0.60 71.09
C LYS A 53 2.22 1.85 70.58
N ASP A 54 1.53 2.95 70.84
CA ASP A 54 1.68 4.30 70.32
C ASP A 54 2.88 5.08 70.86
N LYS A 55 3.19 6.19 70.16
CA LYS A 55 3.23 7.60 70.61
C LYS A 55 4.13 8.39 69.63
N ASN A 56 3.83 9.57 69.10
CA ASN A 56 2.94 10.66 69.52
C ASN A 56 2.74 11.63 68.33
N GLY A 57 1.58 12.30 68.31
CA GLY A 57 1.38 13.67 67.80
C GLY A 57 1.12 13.77 66.29
N GLN A 58 0.03 14.36 65.80
CA GLN A 58 -0.91 15.32 66.39
C GLN A 58 -2.23 15.31 65.60
N THR A 59 -3.36 15.42 66.33
CA THR A 59 -4.65 16.10 66.01
C THR A 59 -5.46 15.66 64.78
N ALA A 60 -6.78 15.45 64.80
CA ALA A 60 -7.84 15.63 65.80
C ALA A 60 -9.11 14.83 65.42
N GLU A 61 -9.88 14.40 66.42
CA GLU A 61 -11.29 13.98 66.39
C GLU A 61 -12.21 15.23 66.38
N THR A 62 -13.52 15.28 66.06
CA THR A 62 -14.52 14.42 65.41
C THR A 62 -15.84 15.22 65.36
N GLN A 63 -16.70 14.98 64.34
CA GLN A 63 -18.18 15.20 64.28
C GLN A 63 -18.68 16.67 64.13
N VAL A 64 -19.69 17.04 63.33
CA VAL A 64 -20.83 16.43 62.60
C VAL A 64 -21.17 17.38 61.41
N LEU A 65 -21.72 16.90 60.28
CA LEU A 65 -22.82 17.54 59.49
C LEU A 65 -23.01 16.87 58.10
N THR A 66 -24.23 16.41 57.83
CA THR A 66 -24.80 16.13 56.49
C THR A 66 -25.03 17.43 55.69
N PRO A 67 -25.50 17.35 54.44
CA PRO A 67 -24.84 16.95 53.20
C PRO A 67 -24.43 18.21 52.39
N GLY A 68 -23.20 18.26 51.89
CA GLY A 68 -22.72 19.35 51.06
C GLY A 68 -21.77 18.83 50.01
N ASN A 69 -22.01 19.21 48.77
CA ASN A 69 -21.18 18.96 47.59
C ASN A 69 -19.68 18.88 47.91
N SER A 70 -19.12 17.69 47.77
CA SER A 70 -17.72 17.52 47.45
C SER A 70 -17.66 16.48 46.34
N HIS A 71 -17.90 16.95 45.12
CA HIS A 71 -17.25 16.36 43.95
C HIS A 71 -15.77 16.25 44.28
N VAL A 72 -15.31 15.04 44.58
CA VAL A 72 -13.92 14.70 44.37
C VAL A 72 -13.81 14.50 42.88
N GLU A 73 -13.67 15.61 42.16
CA GLU A 73 -13.15 15.62 40.79
C GLU A 73 -11.76 14.99 40.88
N LYS A 74 -11.68 13.67 40.62
CA LYS A 74 -10.54 13.17 39.88
C LYS A 74 -10.60 13.92 38.56
N GLY A 75 -9.73 14.91 38.38
CA GLY A 75 -9.56 15.55 37.08
C GLY A 75 -9.23 14.46 36.07
N GLU A 76 -10.24 14.01 35.33
CA GLU A 76 -10.02 13.27 34.10
C GLU A 76 -9.37 14.27 33.16
N GLU A 77 -8.04 14.23 33.05
CA GLU A 77 -7.36 14.90 31.96
C GLU A 77 -7.93 14.30 30.66
N GLU A 78 -8.85 15.04 30.03
CA GLU A 78 -9.48 14.65 28.78
C GLU A 78 -8.38 14.42 27.73
N TYR A 79 -8.34 13.23 27.15
CA TYR A 79 -7.31 12.89 26.16
C TYR A 79 -7.42 13.84 24.96
N CYS A 80 -6.42 14.70 24.78
CA CYS A 80 -6.36 15.61 23.65
C CYS A 80 -5.74 14.91 22.44
N PHE A 81 -6.54 14.67 21.40
CA PHE A 81 -6.00 14.19 20.14
C PHE A 81 -5.13 15.26 19.46
N PRO A 82 -4.01 14.86 18.85
CA PRO A 82 -3.18 15.78 18.09
C PRO A 82 -3.87 16.22 16.79
N THR A 83 -3.52 17.41 16.35
CA THR A 83 -3.90 17.96 15.04
C THR A 83 -3.22 17.20 13.90
N VAL A 84 -3.75 17.35 12.68
CA VAL A 84 -3.15 16.80 11.45
C VAL A 84 -1.72 17.32 11.29
N GLU A 85 -1.49 18.61 11.54
CA GLU A 85 -0.19 19.25 11.47
C GLU A 85 0.81 18.63 12.45
N GLU A 86 0.42 18.44 13.72
CA GLU A 86 1.26 17.80 14.73
C GLU A 86 1.61 16.35 14.38
N LEU A 87 0.65 15.59 13.86
CA LEU A 87 0.89 14.22 13.40
C LEU A 87 1.84 14.16 12.22
N LEU A 88 1.67 15.04 11.22
CA LEU A 88 2.56 15.10 10.06
C LEU A 88 3.97 15.57 10.44
N CYS A 89 4.13 16.40 11.47
CA CYS A 89 5.45 16.73 12.03
C CYS A 89 6.15 15.55 12.72
N ARG A 90 5.40 14.54 13.18
CA ARG A 90 5.94 13.29 13.74
C ARG A 90 6.32 12.27 12.65
N GLU A 91 5.96 12.51 11.39
CA GLU A 91 6.34 11.63 10.28
C GLU A 91 7.85 11.75 10.03
N ARG A 92 8.57 10.63 10.16
CA ARG A 92 10.01 10.65 9.91
C ARG A 92 10.29 10.69 8.41
N GLU A 93 11.12 11.65 7.99
CA GLU A 93 11.52 11.81 6.59
C GLU A 93 12.38 10.64 6.05
N ASP A 94 13.01 9.87 6.94
CA ASP A 94 13.87 8.74 6.59
C ASP A 94 13.09 7.47 6.21
N ILE A 95 11.77 7.43 6.48
CA ILE A 95 10.92 6.30 6.12
C ILE A 95 10.12 6.64 4.86
N LEU A 96 10.28 5.83 3.81
CA LEU A 96 9.46 5.93 2.61
C LEU A 96 7.98 5.69 2.94
N SER A 97 7.20 6.78 2.99
CA SER A 97 5.76 6.71 3.21
C SER A 97 4.96 6.54 1.92
N LEU A 98 3.99 5.63 1.95
CA LEU A 98 3.00 5.56 0.88
C LEU A 98 2.15 6.81 0.93
N ARG A 99 2.05 7.53 -0.18
CA ARG A 99 1.21 8.74 -0.31
C ARG A 99 -0.26 8.45 -0.59
N ARG A 100 -0.61 7.19 -0.87
CA ARG A 100 -1.98 6.75 -1.16
C ARG A 100 -2.24 5.37 -0.60
N LEU A 101 -3.43 5.18 -0.06
CA LEU A 101 -3.90 3.88 0.37
C LEU A 101 -4.18 2.98 -0.84
N PRO A 102 -3.66 1.74 -0.85
CA PRO A 102 -3.96 0.78 -1.89
C PRO A 102 -5.43 0.34 -1.83
N TYR A 103 -6.03 0.14 -3.00
CA TYR A 103 -7.35 -0.45 -3.13
C TYR A 103 -7.36 -1.92 -2.64
N THR A 104 -8.47 -2.31 -2.01
CA THR A 104 -8.63 -3.67 -1.46
C THR A 104 -9.40 -4.59 -2.41
N ASP A 105 -9.37 -5.90 -2.13
CA ASP A 105 -10.24 -6.91 -2.78
C ASP A 105 -11.34 -7.39 -1.82
N ILE A 106 -11.52 -6.69 -0.68
CA ILE A 106 -12.54 -6.93 0.31
C ILE A 106 -13.78 -6.09 -0.02
N ASP A 107 -14.88 -6.76 -0.33
CA ASP A 107 -16.07 -6.15 -0.95
C ASP A 107 -16.69 -4.97 -0.16
N TYR A 108 -16.68 -5.02 1.17
CA TYR A 108 -17.27 -3.98 2.02
C TYR A 108 -16.32 -2.82 2.32
N ALA A 109 -15.10 -2.84 1.76
CA ALA A 109 -14.08 -1.83 2.02
C ALA A 109 -13.51 -1.26 0.72
N THR A 110 -13.07 0.00 0.78
CA THR A 110 -12.50 0.73 -0.34
C THR A 110 -10.98 0.59 -0.38
N TYR A 111 -10.32 0.69 0.77
CA TYR A 111 -8.87 0.72 0.86
C TYR A 111 -8.35 -0.26 1.91
N ASN A 112 -7.07 -0.62 1.78
CA ASN A 112 -6.33 -1.37 2.78
C ASN A 112 -5.30 -0.47 3.43
N TRP A 113 -5.31 -0.42 4.76
CA TRP A 113 -4.25 0.21 5.53
C TRP A 113 -3.53 -0.83 6.39
N SER A 114 -2.47 -1.43 5.83
CA SER A 114 -1.68 -2.47 6.51
C SER A 114 -0.71 -1.91 7.56
N VAL A 115 -1.20 -1.06 8.47
CA VAL A 115 -0.37 -0.45 9.53
C VAL A 115 0.22 -1.51 10.47
N THR A 116 -0.45 -2.63 10.64
CA THR A 116 0.15 -3.86 11.19
C THR A 116 0.20 -4.97 10.14
N GLN A 117 1.09 -5.93 10.35
CA GLN A 117 1.26 -7.11 9.51
C GLN A 117 1.56 -8.34 10.37
N GLY A 118 1.26 -9.52 9.84
CA GLY A 118 1.52 -10.78 10.51
C GLY A 118 0.65 -11.02 11.75
N CYS A 119 0.54 -12.29 12.14
CA CYS A 119 -0.27 -12.70 13.28
C CYS A 119 0.05 -14.16 13.64
N PHE A 120 -0.10 -14.52 14.91
CA PHE A 120 -0.17 -15.93 15.33
C PHE A 120 -1.60 -16.47 15.38
N LYS A 121 -1.76 -17.76 15.06
CA LYS A 121 -3.06 -18.44 15.07
C LYS A 121 -3.58 -18.48 16.50
N LEU A 122 -4.83 -18.03 16.70
CA LEU A 122 -5.48 -17.98 18.01
C LEU A 122 -6.58 -19.04 18.16
N SER A 123 -7.23 -19.40 17.07
CA SER A 123 -8.45 -20.20 17.11
C SER A 123 -8.65 -21.02 15.83
N PRO A 124 -9.62 -21.96 15.79
CA PRO A 124 -9.92 -22.76 14.61
C PRO A 124 -10.20 -21.92 13.37
N GLY A 125 -10.76 -20.71 13.52
CA GLY A 125 -10.94 -19.77 12.41
C GLY A 125 -9.64 -19.40 11.68
N CYS A 126 -8.47 -19.54 12.31
CA CYS A 126 -7.17 -19.19 11.73
C CYS A 126 -6.51 -20.33 10.92
N LYS A 127 -7.12 -21.52 10.86
CA LYS A 127 -6.50 -22.71 10.24
C LYS A 127 -6.10 -22.47 8.76
N HIS A 128 -6.99 -21.86 7.97
CA HIS A 128 -6.82 -21.59 6.54
C HIS A 128 -6.75 -20.08 6.24
N CYS A 129 -5.97 -19.34 7.03
CA CYS A 129 -5.87 -17.88 6.94
C CYS A 129 -5.37 -17.38 5.58
N TYR A 130 -6.18 -16.59 4.86
CA TYR A 130 -5.79 -16.01 3.57
C TYR A 130 -4.58 -15.07 3.72
N ALA A 131 -4.49 -14.31 4.82
CA ALA A 131 -3.43 -13.35 5.04
C ALA A 131 -2.07 -14.04 5.15
N GLN A 132 -2.02 -15.20 5.84
CA GLN A 132 -0.81 -16.02 5.93
C GLN A 132 -0.37 -16.49 4.54
N VAL A 133 -1.30 -17.00 3.71
CA VAL A 133 -0.99 -17.44 2.35
C VAL A 133 -0.49 -16.29 1.48
N ILE A 134 -1.08 -15.09 1.60
CA ILE A 134 -0.60 -13.90 0.87
C ILE A 134 0.81 -13.53 1.31
N ALA A 135 1.06 -13.50 2.62
CA ALA A 135 2.37 -13.17 3.18
C ALA A 135 3.45 -14.17 2.76
N GLU A 136 3.17 -15.48 2.82
CA GLU A 136 4.07 -16.55 2.36
C GLU A 136 4.36 -16.47 0.85
N ASN A 137 3.42 -15.97 0.05
CA ASN A 137 3.65 -15.77 -1.37
C ASN A 137 4.45 -14.49 -1.64
N GLN A 138 4.25 -13.43 -0.84
CA GLN A 138 5.04 -12.20 -0.95
C GLN A 138 6.47 -12.41 -0.47
N SER A 139 6.69 -13.16 0.62
CA SER A 139 8.03 -13.44 1.16
C SER A 139 8.97 -14.13 0.17
N LYS A 140 8.42 -14.87 -0.81
CA LYS A 140 9.17 -15.54 -1.87
C LYS A 140 9.62 -14.62 -3.00
N ARG A 141 9.16 -13.37 -3.04
CA ARG A 141 9.48 -12.45 -4.13
C ARG A 141 10.68 -11.59 -3.77
N SER A 142 11.69 -11.57 -4.64
CA SER A 142 12.89 -10.75 -4.46
C SER A 142 12.64 -9.24 -4.59
N ASP A 143 11.50 -8.83 -5.17
CA ASP A 143 11.12 -7.43 -5.37
C ASP A 143 10.33 -6.83 -4.20
N THR A 144 9.98 -7.62 -3.17
CA THR A 144 9.21 -7.13 -2.02
C THR A 144 10.00 -7.30 -0.72
N ARG A 145 10.20 -6.20 0.02
CA ARG A 145 10.77 -6.26 1.38
C ARG A 145 9.78 -6.69 2.47
N ARG A 146 8.47 -6.72 2.15
CA ARG A 146 7.40 -7.11 3.09
C ARG A 146 7.37 -8.62 3.30
N PHE A 147 7.14 -9.04 4.55
CA PHE A 147 7.10 -10.44 4.98
C PHE A 147 8.39 -11.24 4.71
N LYS A 148 9.55 -10.59 4.54
CA LYS A 148 10.85 -11.28 4.38
C LYS A 148 11.13 -12.26 5.53
N ASP A 149 10.65 -11.91 6.73
CA ASP A 149 10.80 -12.71 7.96
C ASP A 149 9.60 -13.64 8.22
N GLY A 150 8.77 -13.88 7.19
CA GLY A 150 7.54 -14.67 7.26
C GLY A 150 6.33 -13.88 7.74
N PHE A 151 5.27 -14.59 8.15
CA PHE A 151 4.02 -13.99 8.66
C PHE A 151 4.13 -13.54 10.13
N LYS A 152 5.28 -12.97 10.50
CA LYS A 152 5.56 -12.49 11.86
C LYS A 152 4.83 -11.18 12.14
N PRO A 153 4.23 -11.03 13.34
CA PRO A 153 3.63 -9.79 13.78
C PRO A 153 4.61 -8.61 13.69
N GLY A 154 4.10 -7.44 13.34
CA GLY A 154 4.89 -6.21 13.34
C GLY A 154 4.09 -4.97 12.95
N PHE A 155 4.60 -3.82 13.36
CA PHE A 155 4.05 -2.51 13.03
C PHE A 155 4.83 -1.87 11.86
N ASN A 156 4.11 -1.30 10.91
CA ASN A 156 4.67 -0.67 9.72
C ASN A 156 4.68 0.84 9.89
N GLU A 157 5.73 1.38 10.55
CA GLU A 157 5.87 2.82 10.81
C GLU A 157 5.74 3.68 9.55
N GLY A 158 6.33 3.24 8.42
CA GLY A 158 6.25 3.95 7.14
C GLY A 158 4.85 4.01 6.52
N LEU A 159 3.87 3.33 7.09
CA LEU A 159 2.49 3.38 6.62
C LEU A 159 1.57 4.14 7.56
N LEU A 160 2.04 4.51 8.76
CA LEU A 160 1.21 5.11 9.79
C LEU A 160 0.47 6.35 9.27
N TYR A 161 1.18 7.28 8.63
CA TYR A 161 0.58 8.54 8.19
C TYR A 161 -0.03 8.50 6.78
N THR A 162 -0.03 7.35 6.11
CA THR A 162 -0.59 7.20 4.75
C THR A 162 -2.05 7.69 4.62
N PRO A 163 -2.96 7.46 5.59
CA PRO A 163 -4.32 7.96 5.49
C PRO A 163 -4.43 9.50 5.37
N LEU A 164 -3.58 10.24 6.09
CA LEU A 164 -3.56 11.71 6.08
C LEU A 164 -3.08 12.29 4.75
N HIS A 165 -2.24 11.56 4.01
CA HIS A 165 -1.77 11.95 2.68
C HIS A 165 -2.78 11.68 1.56
N ASP A 166 -3.75 10.80 1.80
CA ASP A 166 -4.71 10.38 0.79
C ASP A 166 -6.04 11.12 0.96
N THR A 167 -6.31 12.12 0.14
CA THR A 167 -7.53 12.93 0.27
C THR A 167 -8.81 12.26 -0.23
N ARG A 168 -8.72 11.00 -0.72
CA ARG A 168 -9.88 10.28 -1.25
C ARG A 168 -10.75 9.72 -0.13
N LYS A 169 -12.06 9.85 -0.30
CA LYS A 169 -13.06 9.27 0.60
C LYS A 169 -13.17 7.75 0.41
N GLY A 170 -13.54 7.05 1.48
CA GLY A 170 -13.86 5.63 1.42
C GLY A 170 -13.78 4.92 2.76
N ILE A 171 -14.03 3.61 2.72
CA ILE A 171 -13.94 2.72 3.87
C ILE A 171 -12.54 2.09 3.88
N VAL A 172 -11.81 2.20 4.98
CA VAL A 172 -10.45 1.67 5.13
C VAL A 172 -10.50 0.43 5.99
N PHE A 173 -10.14 -0.73 5.44
CA PHE A 173 -9.92 -1.92 6.26
C PHE A 173 -8.51 -1.87 6.85
N VAL A 174 -8.44 -1.82 8.18
CA VAL A 174 -7.20 -1.69 8.94
C VAL A 174 -6.57 -3.07 9.12
N SER A 175 -5.28 -3.17 8.84
CA SER A 175 -4.46 -4.37 9.02
C SER A 175 -5.00 -5.66 8.38
N PRO A 176 -5.40 -5.66 7.09
CA PRO A 176 -5.97 -6.83 6.41
C PRO A 176 -4.99 -8.01 6.27
N LEU A 177 -3.70 -7.80 6.53
CA LEU A 177 -2.65 -8.82 6.50
C LEU A 177 -1.93 -8.93 7.84
N GLY A 178 -2.57 -8.51 8.93
CA GLY A 178 -2.07 -8.59 10.29
C GLY A 178 -3.23 -8.65 11.29
N ASP A 179 -2.94 -8.32 12.54
CA ASP A 179 -3.96 -8.13 13.57
C ASP A 179 -3.58 -6.90 14.41
N PHE A 180 -4.51 -5.96 14.54
CA PHE A 180 -4.31 -4.75 15.33
C PHE A 180 -4.24 -5.06 16.84
N GLY A 181 -4.95 -6.10 17.28
CA GLY A 181 -4.99 -6.56 18.68
C GLY A 181 -3.86 -7.52 19.06
N HIS A 182 -2.87 -7.76 18.18
CA HIS A 182 -1.78 -8.69 18.45
C HIS A 182 -0.82 -8.15 19.52
N ALA A 183 -0.41 -8.99 20.49
CA ALA A 183 0.42 -8.58 21.64
C ALA A 183 1.73 -7.85 21.27
N ASP A 184 2.41 -8.29 20.20
CA ASP A 184 3.65 -7.65 19.70
C ASP A 184 3.47 -6.24 19.11
N ILE A 185 2.24 -5.76 18.96
CA ILE A 185 1.96 -4.36 18.65
C ILE A 185 1.84 -3.62 19.98
N THR A 186 2.58 -2.54 20.20
CA THR A 186 2.52 -1.85 21.49
C THR A 186 1.29 -0.94 21.60
N ASP A 187 0.89 -0.57 22.82
CA ASP A 187 -0.22 0.36 23.02
C ASP A 187 0.10 1.75 22.46
N GLU A 188 1.38 2.18 22.47
CA GLU A 188 1.83 3.43 21.83
C GLU A 188 1.62 3.38 20.32
N GLN A 189 1.95 2.24 19.68
CA GLN A 189 1.77 2.05 18.25
C GLN A 189 0.28 2.04 17.87
N ARG A 190 -0.57 1.38 18.67
CA ARG A 190 -2.02 1.41 18.49
C ARG A 190 -2.57 2.81 18.67
N ARG A 191 -2.18 3.50 19.74
CA ARG A 191 -2.57 4.88 20.04
C ARG A 191 -2.23 5.80 18.88
N ALA A 192 -1.00 5.74 18.36
CA ALA A 192 -0.60 6.54 17.21
C ALA A 192 -1.47 6.27 15.96
N ALA A 193 -1.87 5.02 15.73
CA ALA A 193 -2.80 4.68 14.66
C ALA A 193 -4.22 5.22 14.93
N ILE A 194 -4.70 5.19 16.17
CA ILE A 194 -5.99 5.78 16.56
C ILE A 194 -5.97 7.31 16.38
N GLU A 195 -4.86 7.99 16.71
CA GLU A 195 -4.71 9.44 16.47
C GLU A 195 -4.81 9.77 14.97
N VAL A 196 -4.17 8.98 14.11
CA VAL A 196 -4.30 9.12 12.65
C VAL A 196 -5.75 8.89 12.19
N ILE A 197 -6.44 7.90 12.76
CA ILE A 197 -7.85 7.65 12.47
C ILE A 197 -8.69 8.88 12.85
N GLN A 198 -8.53 9.40 14.07
CA GLN A 198 -9.25 10.58 14.54
C GLN A 198 -9.03 11.79 13.64
N ALA A 199 -7.80 12.01 13.19
CA ALA A 199 -7.44 13.17 12.38
C ALA A 199 -7.94 13.09 10.91
N ASP A 200 -8.35 11.91 10.43
CA ASP A 200 -8.85 11.72 9.06
C ASP A 200 -10.38 11.80 8.97
N GLU A 201 -10.89 12.99 8.71
CA GLU A 201 -12.33 13.25 8.58
C GLU A 201 -12.94 12.75 7.25
N THR A 202 -12.13 12.22 6.33
CA THR A 202 -12.60 11.86 4.98
C THR A 202 -12.95 10.38 4.82
N LYS A 203 -12.54 9.54 5.79
CA LYS A 203 -12.63 8.08 5.72
C LYS A 203 -13.27 7.50 6.97
N VAL A 204 -13.77 6.27 6.84
CA VAL A 204 -14.22 5.44 7.96
C VAL A 204 -13.30 4.23 8.06
N PHE A 205 -12.82 3.92 9.26
CA PHE A 205 -11.83 2.88 9.50
C PHE A 205 -12.46 1.68 10.18
N LEU A 206 -12.29 0.49 9.60
CA LEU A 206 -12.76 -0.77 10.16
C LEU A 206 -11.58 -1.55 10.73
N ILE A 207 -11.57 -1.75 12.04
CA ILE A 207 -10.64 -2.63 12.76
C ILE A 207 -11.38 -3.93 13.09
N LEU A 208 -10.83 -5.08 12.70
CA LEU A 208 -11.32 -6.41 13.10
C LEU A 208 -10.21 -7.19 13.80
N THR A 209 -10.52 -7.80 14.94
CA THR A 209 -9.57 -8.65 15.68
C THR A 209 -10.24 -9.89 16.26
N LYS A 210 -9.45 -10.88 16.67
CA LYS A 210 -9.92 -11.99 17.53
C LYS A 210 -9.50 -11.81 19.00
N ARG A 211 -8.86 -10.69 19.33
CA ARG A 211 -8.29 -10.36 20.65
C ARG A 211 -8.94 -9.07 21.21
N PRO A 212 -10.25 -9.09 21.51
CA PRO A 212 -10.97 -7.89 21.96
C PRO A 212 -10.42 -7.30 23.27
N GLU A 213 -9.80 -8.12 24.12
CA GLU A 213 -9.22 -7.71 25.40
C GLU A 213 -8.20 -6.58 25.20
N THR A 214 -7.39 -6.67 24.15
CA THR A 214 -6.41 -5.65 23.77
C THR A 214 -7.08 -4.32 23.39
N LEU A 215 -8.24 -4.37 22.73
CA LEU A 215 -8.99 -3.15 22.39
C LEU A 215 -9.63 -2.55 23.63
N VAL A 216 -10.17 -3.38 24.54
CA VAL A 216 -10.70 -2.91 25.82
C VAL A 216 -9.63 -2.14 26.59
N GLN A 217 -8.46 -2.73 26.77
CA GLN A 217 -7.34 -2.09 27.47
C GLN A 217 -6.89 -0.78 26.81
N LEU A 218 -6.83 -0.73 25.47
CA LEU A 218 -6.47 0.47 24.74
C LEU A 218 -7.46 1.63 25.02
N PHE A 219 -8.75 1.35 24.89
CA PHE A 219 -9.81 2.35 25.01
C PHE A 219 -10.29 2.61 26.45
N GLU A 220 -9.63 2.03 27.45
CA GLU A 220 -9.74 2.49 28.85
C GLU A 220 -9.13 3.89 29.03
N ASN A 221 -8.13 4.24 28.22
CA ASN A 221 -7.31 5.44 28.40
C ASN A 221 -7.43 6.46 27.26
N ILE A 222 -8.08 6.09 26.16
CA ILE A 222 -8.33 6.99 25.02
C ILE A 222 -9.77 6.82 24.53
N PRO A 223 -10.44 7.90 24.09
CA PRO A 223 -11.77 7.79 23.52
C PRO A 223 -11.74 7.12 22.14
N VAL A 224 -12.86 6.50 21.74
CA VAL A 224 -13.01 5.88 20.41
C VAL A 224 -13.38 6.95 19.38
N PRO A 225 -12.61 7.11 18.28
CA PRO A 225 -12.97 8.05 17.22
C PRO A 225 -14.33 7.75 16.59
N SER A 226 -15.10 8.78 16.26
CA SER A 226 -16.44 8.65 15.67
C SER A 226 -16.43 8.01 14.28
N ASN A 227 -15.30 8.07 13.57
CA ASN A 227 -15.06 7.43 12.27
C ASN A 227 -14.38 6.05 12.39
N CYS A 228 -14.25 5.50 13.60
CA CYS A 228 -13.68 4.18 13.85
C CYS A 228 -14.76 3.15 14.16
N LEU A 229 -14.81 2.09 13.36
CA LEU A 229 -15.59 0.88 13.58
C LEU A 229 -14.71 -0.18 14.22
N LEU A 230 -15.05 -0.60 15.45
CA LEU A 230 -14.31 -1.60 16.20
C LEU A 230 -15.03 -2.92 16.14
N GLY A 231 -14.35 -4.00 15.77
CA GLY A 231 -15.03 -5.28 15.65
C GLY A 231 -14.24 -6.51 16.00
N VAL A 232 -15.01 -7.57 16.23
CA VAL A 232 -14.50 -8.91 16.54
C VAL A 232 -14.90 -9.91 15.48
N SER A 233 -14.01 -10.86 15.19
CA SER A 233 -14.37 -12.05 14.42
C SER A 233 -14.84 -13.18 15.34
N VAL A 234 -15.99 -13.78 15.02
CA VAL A 234 -16.61 -14.91 15.74
C VAL A 234 -16.86 -16.04 14.74
N GLU A 235 -16.11 -17.13 14.84
CA GLU A 235 -16.26 -18.25 13.90
C GLU A 235 -17.34 -19.27 14.31
N SER A 236 -17.72 -19.34 15.58
CA SER A 236 -18.70 -20.30 16.11
C SER A 236 -19.21 -19.85 17.48
N GLU A 237 -20.24 -20.54 17.99
CA GLU A 237 -20.89 -20.26 19.28
C GLU A 237 -19.91 -20.16 20.45
N ALA A 238 -18.87 -20.99 20.47
CA ALA A 238 -17.81 -20.99 21.49
C ALA A 238 -17.03 -19.65 21.59
N TYR A 239 -17.18 -18.76 20.61
CA TYR A 239 -16.49 -17.48 20.54
C TYR A 239 -17.43 -16.27 20.63
N LEU A 240 -18.72 -16.48 20.92
CA LEU A 240 -19.68 -15.37 21.13
C LEU A 240 -19.25 -14.45 22.27
N SER A 241 -18.53 -14.97 23.28
CA SER A 241 -17.98 -14.18 24.39
C SER A 241 -17.06 -13.04 23.94
N ARG A 242 -16.47 -13.10 22.74
CA ARG A 242 -15.71 -11.96 22.18
C ARG A 242 -16.58 -10.72 21.97
N MET A 243 -17.86 -10.92 21.65
CA MET A 243 -18.83 -9.83 21.54
C MET A 243 -19.10 -9.20 22.90
N ASP A 244 -19.21 -10.03 23.95
CA ASP A 244 -19.37 -9.55 25.34
C ASP A 244 -18.16 -8.74 25.80
N THR A 245 -16.94 -9.22 25.51
CA THR A 245 -15.71 -8.48 25.81
C THR A 245 -15.69 -7.14 25.08
N LEU A 246 -16.00 -7.12 23.78
CA LEU A 246 -15.96 -5.88 22.99
C LEU A 246 -16.98 -4.84 23.48
N ARG A 247 -18.17 -5.27 23.94
CA ARG A 247 -19.20 -4.39 24.51
C ARG A 247 -18.73 -3.57 25.73
N LYS A 248 -17.65 -3.98 26.39
CA LYS A 248 -17.07 -3.22 27.51
C LYS A 248 -16.51 -1.86 27.06
N ILE A 249 -16.18 -1.70 25.78
CA ILE A 249 -15.74 -0.43 25.21
C ILE A 249 -16.93 0.52 25.11
N ALA A 250 -16.78 1.76 25.58
CA ALA A 250 -17.78 2.82 25.44
C ALA A 250 -17.79 3.38 24.00
N SER A 251 -18.36 2.62 23.05
CA SER A 251 -18.56 3.03 21.65
C SER A 251 -19.88 2.54 21.09
N ASP A 252 -20.50 3.33 20.21
CA ASP A 252 -21.69 2.94 19.45
C ASP A 252 -21.35 2.36 18.07
N ASN A 253 -20.06 2.18 17.78
CA ASN A 253 -19.56 1.77 16.47
C ASN A 253 -19.04 0.32 16.46
N LEU A 254 -19.70 -0.58 17.20
CA LEU A 254 -19.25 -1.97 17.30
C LEU A 254 -19.66 -2.81 16.10
N VAL A 255 -18.78 -3.72 15.67
CA VAL A 255 -18.95 -4.59 14.49
C VAL A 255 -18.68 -6.03 14.87
N VAL A 256 -19.52 -6.94 14.38
CA VAL A 256 -19.27 -8.38 14.49
C VAL A 256 -19.07 -8.97 13.11
N SER A 257 -18.02 -9.78 12.98
CA SER A 257 -17.71 -10.51 11.76
C SER A 257 -17.80 -12.01 12.00
N PHE A 258 -18.86 -12.63 11.50
CA PHE A 258 -19.02 -14.08 11.51
C PHE A 258 -18.18 -14.70 10.39
N ALA A 259 -16.86 -14.77 10.62
CA ALA A 259 -15.87 -15.09 9.58
C ALA A 259 -14.60 -15.82 10.10
N PRO A 260 -14.20 -16.96 9.48
CA PRO A 260 -15.07 -17.81 8.67
C PRO A 260 -16.20 -18.36 9.56
N LEU A 261 -17.42 -18.46 9.05
CA LEU A 261 -18.52 -19.10 9.77
C LEU A 261 -18.34 -20.63 9.78
N LEU A 262 -18.11 -21.21 10.96
CA LEU A 262 -17.77 -22.63 11.17
C LEU A 262 -18.82 -23.41 11.96
N GLY A 263 -19.85 -22.75 12.49
CA GLY A 263 -20.93 -23.39 13.22
C GLY A 263 -22.15 -22.50 13.35
N GLY A 264 -23.31 -23.12 13.55
CA GLY A 264 -24.54 -22.42 13.90
C GLY A 264 -24.41 -21.74 15.27
N MET A 265 -25.15 -20.64 15.44
CA MET A 265 -25.16 -19.84 16.66
C MET A 265 -26.60 -19.47 16.99
N LYS A 266 -26.93 -19.53 18.29
CA LYS A 266 -28.23 -19.15 18.84
C LYS A 266 -28.02 -18.05 19.87
N ASP A 267 -29.12 -17.37 20.22
CA ASP A 267 -29.17 -16.37 21.28
C ASP A 267 -28.10 -15.27 21.15
N ILE A 268 -27.86 -14.82 19.91
CA ILE A 268 -26.85 -13.82 19.61
C ILE A 268 -27.34 -12.46 20.11
N ASN A 269 -26.60 -11.88 21.05
CA ASN A 269 -26.86 -10.53 21.53
C ASN A 269 -26.21 -9.50 20.59
N PHE A 270 -27.04 -8.78 19.82
CA PHE A 270 -26.62 -7.70 18.91
C PHE A 270 -26.63 -6.31 19.53
N ASP A 271 -26.86 -6.18 20.85
CA ASP A 271 -26.83 -4.90 21.53
C ASP A 271 -25.53 -4.13 21.24
N ARG A 272 -25.69 -2.87 20.80
CA ARG A 272 -24.63 -1.91 20.39
C ARG A 272 -23.81 -2.29 19.16
N PHE A 273 -24.08 -3.43 18.52
CA PHE A 273 -23.47 -3.76 17.23
C PHE A 273 -24.24 -3.05 16.12
N VAL A 274 -23.54 -2.28 15.29
CA VAL A 274 -24.14 -1.52 14.18
C VAL A 274 -23.95 -2.18 12.83
N TRP A 275 -23.02 -3.13 12.73
CA TRP A 275 -22.73 -3.83 11.49
C TRP A 275 -22.41 -5.31 11.72
N VAL A 276 -23.09 -6.17 10.97
CA VAL A 276 -22.91 -7.63 10.97
C VAL A 276 -22.34 -8.05 9.63
N LEU A 277 -21.11 -8.56 9.64
CA LEU A 277 -20.46 -9.12 8.46
C LEU A 277 -20.54 -10.64 8.50
N ILE A 278 -20.98 -11.28 7.42
CA ILE A 278 -21.10 -12.74 7.34
C ILE A 278 -20.28 -13.28 6.17
N GLU A 279 -19.43 -14.28 6.44
CA GLU A 279 -18.56 -14.88 5.44
C GLU A 279 -18.29 -16.37 5.69
N GLY A 280 -18.58 -17.21 4.70
CA GLY A 280 -18.13 -18.60 4.67
C GLY A 280 -16.65 -18.72 4.30
N GLU A 281 -16.02 -19.83 4.69
CA GLU A 281 -14.58 -20.04 4.45
C GLU A 281 -14.26 -20.14 2.94
N ALA A 282 -13.23 -19.42 2.49
CA ALA A 282 -12.71 -19.50 1.14
C ALA A 282 -11.22 -19.84 1.15
N THR A 283 -10.83 -20.93 0.48
CA THR A 283 -9.47 -21.48 0.51
C THR A 283 -8.96 -21.81 -0.90
N ARG A 284 -7.64 -22.00 -1.01
CA ARG A 284 -7.01 -22.62 -2.18
C ARG A 284 -6.10 -23.76 -1.70
N PRO A 285 -6.35 -25.02 -2.11
CA PRO A 285 -7.44 -25.50 -2.96
C PRO A 285 -8.81 -25.35 -2.29
N MET A 286 -9.87 -25.24 -3.10
CA MET A 286 -11.24 -24.99 -2.61
C MET A 286 -11.83 -26.16 -1.81
N GLY A 287 -11.38 -27.39 -2.07
CA GLY A 287 -11.82 -28.57 -1.33
C GLY A 287 -11.41 -28.57 0.14
N ASN A 288 -10.49 -27.70 0.55
CA ASN A 288 -10.10 -27.57 1.96
C ASN A 288 -11.05 -26.67 2.76
N ALA A 289 -11.97 -25.96 2.09
CA ALA A 289 -12.90 -25.07 2.76
C ALA A 289 -13.86 -25.88 3.62
N ARG A 290 -13.92 -25.52 4.91
CA ARG A 290 -14.88 -26.08 5.84
C ARG A 290 -16.29 -25.65 5.46
N MET A 291 -17.22 -26.58 5.63
CA MET A 291 -18.61 -26.38 5.24
C MET A 291 -19.26 -25.29 6.09
N VAL A 292 -19.92 -24.35 5.42
CA VAL A 292 -20.93 -23.50 6.04
C VAL A 292 -22.31 -24.00 5.64
N ARG A 293 -23.28 -23.93 6.55
CA ARG A 293 -24.68 -24.22 6.23
C ARG A 293 -25.46 -22.93 5.98
N THR A 294 -26.30 -22.92 4.95
CA THR A 294 -27.14 -21.75 4.65
C THR A 294 -28.13 -21.43 5.77
N GLU A 295 -28.58 -22.46 6.50
CA GLU A 295 -29.43 -22.32 7.69
C GLU A 295 -28.74 -21.50 8.81
N TRP A 296 -27.42 -21.60 8.96
CA TRP A 296 -26.68 -20.83 9.98
C TRP A 296 -26.66 -19.35 9.62
N ILE A 297 -26.40 -19.04 8.35
CA ILE A 297 -26.42 -17.66 7.84
C ILE A 297 -27.81 -17.07 8.00
N GLN A 298 -28.84 -17.81 7.61
CA GLN A 298 -30.24 -17.39 7.76
C GLN A 298 -30.60 -17.11 9.23
N SER A 299 -30.22 -18.01 10.15
CA SER A 299 -30.47 -17.85 11.58
C SER A 299 -29.82 -16.57 12.15
N ILE A 300 -28.59 -16.26 11.73
CA ILE A 300 -27.89 -15.03 12.14
C ILE A 300 -28.64 -13.78 11.63
N ILE A 301 -29.10 -13.80 10.37
CA ILE A 301 -29.86 -12.70 9.76
C ILE A 301 -31.17 -12.48 10.53
N GLU A 302 -31.95 -13.54 10.75
CA GLU A 302 -33.23 -13.46 11.46
C GLU A 302 -33.07 -12.93 12.89
N GLN A 303 -32.02 -13.36 13.61
CA GLN A 303 -31.71 -12.86 14.94
C GLN A 303 -31.28 -11.38 14.92
N ALA A 304 -30.50 -10.96 13.91
CA ALA A 304 -30.08 -9.57 13.75
C ALA A 304 -31.27 -8.65 13.43
N GLU A 305 -32.15 -9.06 12.51
CA GLU A 305 -33.36 -8.31 12.16
C GLU A 305 -34.37 -8.22 13.32
N SER A 306 -34.39 -9.22 14.20
CA SER A 306 -35.25 -9.26 15.38
C SER A 306 -34.69 -8.50 16.58
N ALA A 307 -33.47 -7.96 16.49
CA ALA A 307 -32.89 -7.19 17.57
C ALA A 307 -33.67 -5.88 17.81
N PRO A 308 -33.74 -5.35 19.04
CA PRO A 308 -34.43 -4.09 19.32
C PRO A 308 -33.93 -2.91 18.47
N ILE A 309 -32.62 -2.88 18.19
CA ILE A 309 -31.98 -1.97 17.26
C ILE A 309 -31.25 -2.83 16.22
N PRO A 310 -31.86 -3.11 15.06
CA PRO A 310 -31.26 -3.97 14.04
C PRO A 310 -29.96 -3.37 13.47
N PRO A 311 -28.84 -4.11 13.44
CA PRO A 311 -27.63 -3.68 12.74
C PRO A 311 -27.82 -3.72 11.22
N ALA A 312 -26.96 -3.01 10.49
CA ALA A 312 -26.80 -3.25 9.06
C ALA A 312 -26.24 -4.67 8.83
N ILE A 313 -26.75 -5.38 7.83
CA ILE A 313 -26.33 -6.76 7.53
C ILE A 313 -25.59 -6.80 6.18
N TYR A 314 -24.41 -7.42 6.18
CA TYR A 314 -23.56 -7.57 5.00
C TYR A 314 -23.06 -9.01 4.85
N VAL A 315 -23.65 -9.74 3.90
CA VAL A 315 -23.17 -11.06 3.47
C VAL A 315 -22.13 -10.85 2.37
N LYS A 316 -20.84 -11.00 2.71
CA LYS A 316 -19.74 -10.82 1.75
C LYS A 316 -19.67 -11.98 0.76
N GLN A 317 -19.78 -13.21 1.24
CA GLN A 317 -19.79 -14.42 0.42
C GLN A 317 -20.25 -15.62 1.21
N LEU A 318 -20.84 -16.60 0.53
CA LEU A 318 -21.17 -17.90 1.14
C LEU A 318 -19.95 -18.82 1.29
N GLY A 319 -18.81 -18.49 0.68
CA GLY A 319 -17.58 -19.31 0.77
C GLY A 319 -17.51 -20.43 -0.28
N ASN A 320 -16.56 -21.34 -0.11
CA ASN A 320 -16.25 -22.37 -1.11
C ASN A 320 -17.00 -23.70 -0.92
N ASN A 321 -17.49 -24.00 0.28
CA ASN A 321 -18.19 -25.23 0.61
C ASN A 321 -19.50 -24.89 1.32
N VAL A 322 -20.61 -24.93 0.58
CA VAL A 322 -21.94 -24.50 1.06
C VAL A 322 -22.87 -25.70 1.03
N ASP A 323 -23.40 -26.09 2.19
CA ASP A 323 -24.27 -27.28 2.34
C ASP A 323 -23.67 -28.56 1.73
N GLY A 324 -22.34 -28.70 1.79
CA GLY A 324 -21.59 -29.83 1.24
C GLY A 324 -21.22 -29.70 -0.24
N MET A 325 -21.71 -28.68 -0.94
CA MET A 325 -21.36 -28.43 -2.34
C MET A 325 -20.10 -27.54 -2.43
N VAL A 326 -19.06 -28.03 -3.10
CA VAL A 326 -17.81 -27.29 -3.30
C VAL A 326 -17.85 -26.54 -4.64
N LYS A 327 -17.85 -25.21 -4.61
CA LYS A 327 -17.80 -24.33 -5.79
C LYS A 327 -17.00 -23.06 -5.50
N SER A 328 -16.67 -22.31 -6.53
CA SER A 328 -15.96 -21.04 -6.33
C SER A 328 -16.86 -20.05 -5.58
N LYS A 329 -16.25 -19.15 -4.80
CA LYS A 329 -17.00 -18.09 -4.12
C LYS A 329 -17.87 -17.25 -5.06
N ALA A 330 -17.45 -17.08 -6.32
CA ALA A 330 -18.21 -16.36 -7.32
C ALA A 330 -19.46 -17.14 -7.77
N GLN A 331 -19.37 -18.48 -7.84
CA GLN A 331 -20.50 -19.33 -8.21
C GLN A 331 -21.55 -19.47 -7.11
N HIS A 332 -21.13 -19.54 -5.84
CA HIS A 332 -22.09 -19.49 -4.73
C HIS A 332 -22.62 -18.06 -4.51
N GLY A 333 -21.78 -17.05 -4.77
CA GLY A 333 -22.14 -15.66 -4.59
C GLY A 333 -22.36 -15.33 -3.11
N TYR A 334 -23.40 -14.53 -2.87
CA TYR A 334 -23.70 -13.92 -1.57
C TYR A 334 -25.21 -13.84 -1.29
N LEU A 335 -26.05 -14.40 -2.17
CA LEU A 335 -27.49 -14.37 -2.00
C LEU A 335 -27.91 -15.43 -0.99
N VAL A 336 -28.75 -15.04 -0.03
CA VAL A 336 -29.34 -15.94 0.96
C VAL A 336 -30.82 -16.05 0.65
N LYS A 337 -31.28 -17.26 0.28
CA LYS A 337 -32.65 -17.48 -0.22
C LYS A 337 -33.06 -16.53 -1.37
N GLY A 338 -32.11 -16.17 -2.23
CA GLY A 338 -32.33 -15.25 -3.36
C GLY A 338 -32.29 -13.76 -3.00
N VAL A 339 -32.13 -13.40 -1.73
CA VAL A 339 -32.09 -12.02 -1.24
C VAL A 339 -30.63 -11.57 -1.04
N SER A 340 -30.35 -10.31 -1.38
CA SER A 340 -29.05 -9.68 -1.14
C SER A 340 -29.06 -8.89 0.17
N TYR A 341 -28.07 -9.13 1.02
CA TYR A 341 -27.81 -8.37 2.25
C TYR A 341 -26.45 -7.68 2.10
N ARG A 342 -26.45 -6.43 1.65
CA ARG A 342 -25.25 -5.61 1.38
C ARG A 342 -25.42 -4.21 1.96
N GLN A 343 -25.86 -4.13 3.21
CA GLN A 343 -26.17 -2.87 3.88
C GLN A 343 -24.93 -2.32 4.60
N TYR A 344 -24.85 -1.00 4.72
CA TYR A 344 -23.80 -0.31 5.47
C TYR A 344 -24.38 0.40 6.71
N PRO A 345 -23.63 0.52 7.82
CA PRO A 345 -24.10 1.21 9.01
C PRO A 345 -24.25 2.73 8.76
N GLN A 346 -25.13 3.36 9.55
CA GLN A 346 -25.47 4.77 9.39
C GLN A 346 -24.25 5.71 9.49
N VAL A 347 -23.27 5.38 10.33
CA VAL A 347 -22.02 6.14 10.46
C VAL A 347 -21.26 6.23 9.14
N ILE A 348 -21.17 5.14 8.36
CA ILE A 348 -20.53 5.13 7.04
C ILE A 348 -21.30 6.03 6.07
N ARG A 349 -22.62 5.85 5.98
CA ARG A 349 -23.46 6.64 5.08
C ARG A 349 -23.40 8.14 5.39
N THR A 350 -23.32 8.49 6.67
CA THR A 350 -23.30 9.89 7.12
C THR A 350 -21.96 10.56 6.81
N ILE A 351 -20.84 9.92 7.14
CA ILE A 351 -19.49 10.48 6.91
C ILE A 351 -19.19 10.56 5.42
N LEU A 352 -19.47 9.48 4.68
CA LEU A 352 -19.16 9.42 3.24
C LEU A 352 -20.20 10.15 2.39
N LYS A 353 -21.42 10.37 2.92
CA LYS A 353 -22.57 10.95 2.21
C LYS A 353 -22.95 10.13 0.99
N ASN A 354 -23.03 8.81 1.17
CA ASN A 354 -23.37 7.85 0.12
C ASN A 354 -24.49 6.91 0.54
N THR A 355 -25.28 6.45 -0.43
CA THR A 355 -26.23 5.35 -0.25
C THR A 355 -25.53 3.99 -0.27
N ASP A 356 -26.19 2.92 0.19
CA ASP A 356 -25.63 1.57 0.13
C ASP A 356 -25.26 1.16 -1.31
N GLU A 357 -26.08 1.53 -2.30
CA GLU A 357 -25.80 1.26 -3.72
C GLU A 357 -24.57 2.03 -4.24
N GLU A 358 -24.38 3.27 -3.80
CA GLU A 358 -23.21 4.07 -4.17
C GLU A 358 -21.93 3.53 -3.52
N LEU A 359 -22.01 3.06 -2.27
CA LEU A 359 -20.91 2.40 -1.58
C LEU A 359 -20.54 1.08 -2.25
N GLU A 360 -21.52 0.25 -2.63
CA GLU A 360 -21.28 -0.95 -3.43
C GLU A 360 -20.61 -0.62 -4.76
N LYS A 361 -21.11 0.39 -5.50
CA LYS A 361 -20.47 0.84 -6.75
C LYS A 361 -19.05 1.33 -6.52
N MET A 362 -18.80 2.11 -5.47
CA MET A 362 -17.48 2.61 -5.10
C MET A 362 -16.47 1.47 -4.84
N ASN A 363 -16.90 0.44 -4.11
CA ASN A 363 -16.06 -0.71 -3.80
C ASN A 363 -15.90 -1.66 -5.00
N MET A 364 -16.92 -1.80 -5.86
CA MET A 364 -16.88 -2.66 -7.04
C MET A 364 -16.15 -2.06 -8.25
N GLN A 365 -16.14 -0.73 -8.40
CA GLN A 365 -15.40 -0.05 -9.48
C GLN A 365 -13.90 -0.41 -9.46
N GLN A 366 -13.36 -0.74 -8.30
CA GLN A 366 -11.98 -1.16 -8.12
C GLN A 366 -11.66 -2.53 -8.75
N LYS A 367 -12.61 -3.47 -8.69
CA LYS A 367 -12.48 -4.78 -9.34
C LYS A 367 -12.44 -4.61 -10.85
N LYS A 368 -13.30 -3.74 -11.40
CA LYS A 368 -13.29 -3.38 -12.82
C LYS A 368 -11.96 -2.72 -13.24
N ASP A 369 -11.43 -1.79 -12.45
CA ASP A 369 -10.15 -1.13 -12.73
C ASP A 369 -8.96 -2.11 -12.67
N LYS A 370 -8.99 -3.10 -11.78
CA LYS A 370 -7.99 -4.19 -11.71
C LYS A 370 -8.14 -5.18 -12.85
N GLU A 371 -9.36 -5.58 -13.22
CA GLU A 371 -9.65 -6.48 -14.34
C GLU A 371 -9.26 -5.83 -15.67
N MET A 372 -9.60 -4.56 -15.90
CA MET A 372 -9.15 -3.81 -17.08
C MET A 372 -7.62 -3.71 -17.18
N LYS A 373 -6.90 -3.57 -16.06
CA LYS A 373 -5.42 -3.60 -16.03
C LYS A 373 -4.86 -5.01 -16.29
N LYS A 374 -5.53 -6.06 -15.80
CA LYS A 374 -5.14 -7.46 -15.98
C LYS A 374 -5.43 -7.95 -17.40
N GLU A 375 -6.55 -7.56 -18.00
CA GLU A 375 -6.88 -7.84 -19.39
C GLU A 375 -5.87 -7.17 -20.31
N ARG A 376 -5.56 -5.87 -20.13
CA ARG A 376 -4.48 -5.18 -20.87
C ARG A 376 -3.10 -5.86 -20.77
N SER A 377 -2.84 -6.58 -19.68
CA SER A 377 -1.64 -7.40 -19.48
C SER A 377 -1.71 -8.76 -20.20
N THR A 378 -2.91 -9.32 -20.37
CA THR A 378 -3.14 -10.66 -20.94
C THR A 378 -3.30 -10.61 -22.46
N THR A 379 -3.91 -9.55 -23.01
CA THR A 379 -4.03 -9.32 -24.47
C THR A 379 -2.68 -9.13 -25.18
N LYS A 380 -1.58 -8.92 -24.44
CA LYS A 380 -0.22 -8.91 -24.98
C LYS A 380 0.38 -10.30 -25.21
N LYS A 381 -0.27 -11.38 -24.77
CA LYS A 381 0.23 -12.77 -24.86
C LYS A 381 -0.51 -13.64 -25.87
N THR A 382 -1.62 -13.19 -26.45
CA THR A 382 -2.41 -13.96 -27.43
C THR A 382 -2.75 -13.06 -28.60
N THR A 383 -1.91 -13.11 -29.63
CA THR A 383 -2.22 -12.55 -30.94
C THR A 383 -3.41 -13.30 -31.55
N THR A 384 -4.08 -12.65 -32.52
CA THR A 384 -5.02 -13.19 -33.53
C THR A 384 -6.47 -13.53 -33.15
N ALA A 385 -7.38 -12.93 -33.95
CA ALA A 385 -8.76 -13.28 -34.30
C ALA A 385 -9.95 -12.77 -33.43
N GLY A 386 -10.82 -11.97 -34.06
CA GLY A 386 -12.29 -12.12 -33.95
C GLY A 386 -13.12 -11.06 -33.21
N THR A 387 -13.36 -9.92 -33.87
CA THR A 387 -14.52 -8.99 -33.82
C THR A 387 -15.49 -9.00 -32.62
N GLY A 388 -15.46 -7.90 -31.83
CA GLY A 388 -16.50 -7.51 -30.86
C GLY A 388 -17.37 -6.34 -31.36
N THR A 389 -18.63 -6.33 -30.94
CA THR A 389 -19.70 -5.41 -31.36
C THR A 389 -19.66 -4.04 -30.64
N GLU A 390 -19.01 -3.09 -31.31
CA GLU A 390 -19.22 -1.64 -31.52
C GLU A 390 -19.83 -0.64 -30.48
N ALA A 391 -20.54 -1.00 -29.41
CA ALA A 391 -21.33 0.04 -28.69
C ALA A 391 -20.64 0.80 -27.53
N GLU A 392 -19.57 0.28 -26.91
CA GLU A 392 -18.80 0.99 -25.86
C GLU A 392 -17.45 1.58 -26.35
N ALA A 393 -17.10 1.38 -27.63
CA ALA A 393 -15.77 1.71 -28.17
C ALA A 393 -15.50 3.22 -28.39
N LEU A 394 -16.49 4.10 -28.20
CA LEU A 394 -16.43 5.48 -28.72
C LEU A 394 -16.38 6.60 -27.68
N SER A 395 -16.39 6.32 -26.37
CA SER A 395 -16.36 7.38 -25.34
C SER A 395 -15.03 8.17 -25.26
N HIS A 396 -13.94 7.59 -25.80
CA HIS A 396 -12.64 8.25 -25.97
C HIS A 396 -12.42 8.77 -27.40
N VAL A 397 -13.35 8.52 -28.32
CA VAL A 397 -13.27 8.96 -29.71
C VAL A 397 -13.90 10.34 -29.81
N ILE A 398 -13.09 11.34 -29.51
CA ILE A 398 -13.43 12.73 -29.80
C ILE A 398 -13.19 13.01 -31.29
N PRO A 399 -14.09 13.72 -31.98
CA PRO A 399 -13.89 14.06 -33.38
C PRO A 399 -12.54 14.77 -33.58
N LEU A 400 -11.76 14.37 -34.59
CA LEU A 400 -10.48 15.02 -34.90
C LEU A 400 -10.67 16.54 -35.11
N SER A 401 -11.81 16.98 -35.65
CA SER A 401 -12.17 18.39 -35.75
C SER A 401 -12.28 19.10 -34.40
N LYS A 402 -12.74 18.41 -33.35
CA LYS A 402 -12.76 18.91 -31.97
C LYS A 402 -11.35 18.97 -31.40
N VAL A 403 -10.52 17.94 -31.63
CA VAL A 403 -9.09 17.93 -31.26
C VAL A 403 -8.34 19.07 -31.92
N VAL A 404 -8.57 19.32 -33.21
CA VAL A 404 -7.93 20.42 -33.96
C VAL A 404 -8.40 21.78 -33.44
N LYS A 405 -9.70 21.96 -33.16
CA LYS A 405 -10.24 23.20 -32.56
C LYS A 405 -9.72 23.44 -31.14
N GLU A 406 -9.61 22.40 -30.32
CA GLU A 406 -9.06 22.49 -28.96
C GLU A 406 -7.54 22.69 -28.98
N GLY A 407 -6.82 22.01 -29.87
CA GLY A 407 -5.39 22.19 -30.10
C GLY A 407 -5.04 23.59 -30.56
N ALA A 408 -5.83 24.18 -31.47
CA ALA A 408 -5.66 25.57 -31.90
C ALA A 408 -5.81 26.58 -30.75
N LYS A 409 -6.59 26.25 -29.70
CA LYS A 409 -6.73 27.08 -28.49
C LYS A 409 -5.57 26.91 -27.50
N LYS A 410 -4.84 25.78 -27.54
CA LYS A 410 -3.71 25.48 -26.62
C LYS A 410 -2.40 26.16 -27.01
N GLY A 411 -2.38 26.96 -28.08
CA GLY A 411 -1.21 27.70 -28.54
C GLY A 411 -0.31 26.88 -29.48
N LYS A 412 0.75 27.52 -29.99
CA LYS A 412 1.75 26.84 -30.84
C LYS A 412 2.72 26.06 -29.94
N VAL A 413 2.97 24.80 -30.30
CA VAL A 413 4.10 24.03 -29.77
C VAL A 413 5.38 24.69 -30.26
N ASN A 414 6.27 25.08 -29.36
CA ASN A 414 7.53 25.70 -29.74
C ASN A 414 8.59 24.64 -29.95
N ASN A 415 9.30 24.71 -31.08
CA ASN A 415 10.54 23.96 -31.23
C ASN A 415 11.65 24.78 -30.61
N LEU A 416 12.26 24.30 -29.53
CA LEU A 416 13.34 24.99 -28.84
C LEU A 416 14.61 25.05 -29.71
N TYR A 417 14.88 23.97 -30.45
CA TYR A 417 15.97 23.90 -31.43
C TYR A 417 15.54 23.10 -32.66
N GLY A 418 15.53 23.77 -33.81
CA GLY A 418 15.23 23.20 -35.12
C GLY A 418 13.83 22.58 -35.19
N THR A 419 13.75 21.32 -35.61
CA THR A 419 12.52 20.50 -35.66
C THR A 419 12.57 19.31 -34.70
N TRP A 420 13.60 19.24 -33.85
CA TRP A 420 13.99 18.00 -33.15
C TRP A 420 14.01 18.14 -31.63
N VAL A 421 14.09 19.36 -31.07
CA VAL A 421 13.79 19.62 -29.66
C VAL A 421 12.45 20.34 -29.56
N VAL A 422 11.42 19.59 -29.17
CA VAL A 422 10.03 20.07 -29.10
C VAL A 422 9.65 20.30 -27.65
N GLU A 423 9.06 21.46 -27.36
CA GLU A 423 8.57 21.81 -26.02
C GLU A 423 7.59 20.76 -25.49
N GLY A 424 7.81 20.30 -24.26
CA GLY A 424 6.97 19.29 -23.60
C GLY A 424 7.26 17.85 -24.02
N GLU A 425 8.31 17.62 -24.81
CA GLU A 425 8.70 16.28 -25.24
C GLU A 425 10.04 15.81 -24.64
N VAL A 426 10.39 14.56 -24.95
CA VAL A 426 11.67 13.96 -24.60
C VAL A 426 12.45 13.76 -25.89
N THR A 427 13.56 14.47 -26.04
CA THR A 427 14.48 14.33 -27.17
C THR A 427 15.68 13.48 -26.76
N VAL A 428 16.00 12.47 -27.58
CA VAL A 428 17.17 11.62 -27.39
C VAL A 428 18.26 12.02 -28.39
N ILE A 429 19.45 12.36 -27.90
CA ILE A 429 20.63 12.61 -28.73
C ILE A 429 21.58 11.44 -28.57
N ALA A 430 21.85 10.74 -29.68
CA ALA A 430 22.64 9.52 -29.67
C ALA A 430 23.82 9.57 -30.64
N GLY A 431 24.88 8.86 -30.29
CA GLY A 431 26.10 8.78 -31.08
C GLY A 431 27.26 8.18 -30.30
N ASP A 432 28.36 7.94 -31.01
CA ASP A 432 29.57 7.34 -30.44
C ASP A 432 30.19 8.23 -29.33
N THR A 433 31.08 7.66 -28.54
CA THR A 433 31.94 8.42 -27.62
C THR A 433 32.73 9.46 -28.42
N ASN A 434 32.87 10.67 -27.88
CA ASN A 434 33.52 11.82 -28.53
C ASN A 434 32.85 12.33 -29.82
N ALA A 435 31.62 11.92 -30.14
CA ALA A 435 30.85 12.48 -31.27
C ALA A 435 30.32 13.91 -31.04
N GLY A 436 30.68 14.56 -29.93
CA GLY A 436 30.27 15.94 -29.62
C GLY A 436 28.90 16.09 -28.95
N LYS A 437 28.26 14.99 -28.51
CA LYS A 437 26.94 15.01 -27.84
C LYS A 437 26.88 15.98 -26.64
N SER A 438 27.81 15.83 -25.71
CA SER A 438 27.88 16.68 -24.52
C SER A 438 28.14 18.14 -24.92
N SER A 439 29.03 18.39 -25.88
CA SER A 439 29.34 19.74 -26.35
C SER A 439 28.12 20.45 -26.95
N VAL A 440 27.36 19.77 -27.81
CA VAL A 440 26.17 20.38 -28.43
C VAL A 440 25.07 20.64 -27.41
N THR A 441 24.87 19.74 -26.45
CA THR A 441 23.82 19.89 -25.43
C THR A 441 24.18 20.92 -24.37
N TYR A 442 25.46 21.03 -23.98
CA TYR A 442 25.94 22.17 -23.18
C TYR A 442 25.64 23.50 -23.90
N GLN A 443 25.98 23.60 -25.19
CA GLN A 443 25.72 24.83 -25.94
C GLN A 443 24.22 25.13 -26.04
N MET A 444 23.36 24.12 -26.26
CA MET A 444 21.91 24.29 -26.22
C MET A 444 21.40 24.79 -24.86
N GLY A 445 21.95 24.29 -23.76
CA GLY A 445 21.60 24.75 -22.42
C GLY A 445 22.02 26.20 -22.21
N LEU A 446 23.25 26.57 -22.61
CA LEU A 446 23.76 27.94 -22.51
C LEU A 446 22.94 28.92 -23.35
N ASP A 447 22.64 28.56 -24.59
CA ASP A 447 21.81 29.36 -25.50
C ASP A 447 20.39 29.53 -24.92
N ALA A 448 19.78 28.45 -24.40
CA ALA A 448 18.44 28.49 -23.82
C ALA A 448 18.37 29.35 -22.54
N ALA A 449 19.39 29.24 -21.67
CA ALA A 449 19.48 30.00 -20.43
C ALA A 449 19.83 31.49 -20.64
N SER A 450 20.57 31.81 -21.71
CA SER A 450 20.97 33.17 -22.05
C SER A 450 20.05 33.87 -23.06
N GLY A 451 19.16 33.12 -23.72
CA GLY A 451 18.33 33.61 -24.81
C GLY A 451 19.09 33.83 -26.12
N LYS A 452 20.30 33.28 -26.25
CA LYS A 452 21.11 33.34 -27.47
C LYS A 452 20.77 32.15 -28.38
N ASN A 453 21.22 32.22 -29.63
CA ASN A 453 21.12 31.13 -30.59
C ASN A 453 22.43 31.04 -31.39
N THR A 454 23.49 30.62 -30.70
CA THR A 454 24.84 30.52 -31.27
C THR A 454 25.00 29.30 -32.17
N LEU A 455 24.22 28.24 -31.95
CA LEU A 455 24.18 27.07 -32.83
C LEU A 455 23.53 27.36 -34.19
N GLY A 456 22.78 28.45 -34.32
CA GLY A 456 22.18 28.89 -35.58
C GLY A 456 20.99 28.05 -36.07
N PHE A 457 20.46 27.16 -35.22
CA PHE A 457 19.27 26.40 -35.57
C PHE A 457 18.01 27.27 -35.49
N PRO A 458 16.97 27.01 -36.30
CA PRO A 458 15.69 27.71 -36.14
C PRO A 458 15.18 27.55 -34.70
N ALA A 459 15.00 28.67 -34.00
CA ALA A 459 14.57 28.72 -32.61
C ALA A 459 13.63 29.93 -32.39
N PRO A 460 12.82 29.94 -31.34
CA PRO A 460 11.86 31.02 -31.07
C PRO A 460 12.60 32.31 -30.71
N VAL A 461 12.05 33.46 -31.11
CA VAL A 461 12.69 34.79 -30.97
C VAL A 461 12.85 35.24 -29.51
N LYS A 462 12.15 34.60 -28.56
CA LYS A 462 12.27 34.84 -27.12
C LYS A 462 12.62 33.54 -26.40
N PRO A 463 13.29 33.60 -25.24
CA PRO A 463 13.53 32.42 -24.41
C PRO A 463 12.18 31.78 -24.06
N VAL A 464 11.99 30.53 -24.48
CA VAL A 464 10.74 29.80 -24.22
C VAL A 464 10.78 29.08 -22.89
N VAL A 465 11.98 28.76 -22.39
CA VAL A 465 12.16 28.17 -21.07
C VAL A 465 12.40 29.27 -20.05
N ASP A 466 12.10 29.01 -18.78
CA ASP A 466 12.38 29.85 -17.61
C ASP A 466 13.67 29.40 -16.91
N GLU A 467 13.94 28.10 -16.85
CA GLU A 467 15.15 27.53 -16.24
C GLU A 467 15.70 26.39 -17.10
N VAL A 468 17.01 26.18 -17.03
CA VAL A 468 17.69 25.01 -17.58
C VAL A 468 18.37 24.28 -16.42
N VAL A 469 18.22 22.96 -16.37
CA VAL A 469 18.88 22.10 -15.38
C VAL A 469 19.72 21.06 -16.12
N TYR A 470 21.04 21.15 -15.96
CA TYR A 470 21.98 20.20 -16.50
C TYR A 470 22.36 19.16 -15.46
N ILE A 471 22.09 17.90 -15.76
CA ILE A 471 22.34 16.76 -14.88
C ILE A 471 23.48 15.97 -15.50
N ASP A 472 24.66 16.04 -14.87
CA ASP A 472 25.89 15.43 -15.36
C ASP A 472 26.19 14.16 -14.56
N THR A 473 26.28 13.03 -15.26
CA THR A 473 26.61 11.73 -14.69
C THR A 473 28.04 11.29 -15.02
N GLU A 474 28.77 12.08 -15.82
CA GLU A 474 30.06 11.70 -16.39
C GLU A 474 31.22 12.53 -15.82
N LEU A 475 31.08 13.85 -15.78
CA LEU A 475 32.15 14.76 -15.40
C LEU A 475 31.99 15.27 -13.97
N SER A 476 33.11 15.34 -13.25
CA SER A 476 33.17 16.05 -11.96
C SER A 476 33.12 17.56 -12.13
N ILE A 477 32.68 18.26 -11.08
CA ILE A 477 32.67 19.74 -11.02
C ILE A 477 34.04 20.35 -11.36
N THR A 478 35.14 19.71 -10.96
CA THR A 478 36.51 20.17 -11.27
C THR A 478 36.81 20.12 -12.76
N GLN A 479 36.45 19.03 -13.44
CA GLN A 479 36.64 18.90 -14.89
C GLN A 479 35.76 19.89 -15.66
N LEU A 480 34.55 20.15 -15.14
CA LEU A 480 33.66 21.15 -15.69
C LEU A 480 34.23 22.57 -15.58
N GLY A 481 34.76 22.92 -14.41
CA GLY A 481 35.41 24.20 -14.16
C GLY A 481 36.60 24.45 -15.09
N GLN A 482 37.41 23.43 -15.38
CA GLN A 482 38.49 23.53 -16.36
C GLN A 482 37.96 23.75 -17.79
N ARG A 483 36.86 23.08 -18.15
CA ARG A 483 36.27 23.15 -19.49
C ARG A 483 35.60 24.48 -19.78
N PHE A 484 34.98 25.10 -18.78
CA PHE A 484 34.16 26.31 -18.95
C PHE A 484 34.66 27.54 -18.17
N GLY A 485 35.83 27.46 -17.52
CA GLY A 485 36.35 28.49 -16.60
C GLY A 485 36.64 29.88 -17.18
N GLY A 486 36.43 30.09 -18.48
CA GLY A 486 36.53 31.40 -19.15
C GLY A 486 35.21 31.89 -19.77
N ILE A 487 34.09 31.21 -19.53
CA ILE A 487 32.80 31.51 -20.15
C ILE A 487 31.84 32.05 -19.10
N THR A 488 31.19 33.19 -19.37
CA THR A 488 30.10 33.70 -18.54
C THR A 488 28.84 32.88 -18.76
N ILE A 489 28.36 32.21 -17.71
CA ILE A 489 27.17 31.37 -17.73
C ILE A 489 26.02 32.11 -17.03
N SER A 490 24.82 32.03 -17.61
CA SER A 490 23.59 32.62 -17.03
C SER A 490 23.18 31.88 -15.76
N ASP A 491 22.73 32.61 -14.72
CA ASP A 491 22.21 32.01 -13.48
C ASP A 491 20.98 31.12 -13.70
N ARG A 492 20.33 31.23 -14.87
CA ARG A 492 19.20 30.38 -15.28
C ARG A 492 19.63 28.98 -15.73
N MET A 493 20.95 28.74 -15.85
CA MET A 493 21.54 27.43 -16.08
C MET A 493 21.95 26.86 -14.73
N LYS A 494 21.20 25.88 -14.24
CA LYS A 494 21.51 25.13 -13.02
C LYS A 494 22.26 23.85 -13.36
N TYR A 495 23.08 23.39 -12.43
CA TYR A 495 23.90 22.19 -12.58
C TYR A 495 23.66 21.24 -11.42
N ILE A 496 23.58 19.95 -11.73
CA ILE A 496 23.47 18.85 -10.76
C ILE A 496 24.58 17.84 -11.07
N ASP A 497 25.43 17.59 -10.08
CA ASP A 497 26.38 16.48 -10.09
C ASP A 497 25.64 15.19 -9.71
N ALA A 498 25.43 14.34 -10.71
CA ALA A 498 24.79 13.04 -10.60
C ALA A 498 25.75 11.88 -10.91
N THR A 499 27.06 12.12 -10.84
CA THR A 499 28.10 11.10 -11.12
C THR A 499 27.99 9.85 -10.24
N ALA A 500 27.47 9.99 -9.02
CA ALA A 500 27.27 8.90 -8.07
C ALA A 500 25.80 8.41 -7.98
N TRP A 501 24.91 8.87 -8.86
CA TRP A 501 23.48 8.58 -8.75
C TRP A 501 23.06 7.44 -9.67
N ASP A 502 22.09 6.64 -9.19
CA ASP A 502 21.39 5.69 -10.05
C ASP A 502 20.25 6.37 -10.82
N LEU A 503 19.71 5.64 -11.80
CA LEU A 503 18.64 6.14 -12.67
C LEU A 503 17.35 6.50 -11.89
N GLU A 504 17.04 5.80 -10.81
CA GLU A 504 15.83 6.04 -10.01
C GLU A 504 15.95 7.36 -9.24
N LYS A 505 17.12 7.62 -8.65
CA LYS A 505 17.41 8.89 -7.98
C LYS A 505 17.36 10.06 -8.97
N ILE A 506 17.96 9.92 -10.16
CA ILE A 506 17.90 10.96 -11.20
C ILE A 506 16.45 11.27 -11.60
N LEU A 507 15.64 10.23 -11.84
CA LEU A 507 14.23 10.41 -12.20
C LEU A 507 13.40 11.03 -11.09
N SER A 508 13.65 10.63 -9.85
CA SER A 508 13.01 11.22 -8.68
C SER A 508 13.35 12.70 -8.56
N GLU A 509 14.61 13.08 -8.77
CA GLU A 509 15.05 14.47 -8.68
C GLU A 509 14.44 15.34 -9.78
N ILE A 510 14.41 14.85 -11.03
CA ILE A 510 13.75 15.55 -12.14
C ILE A 510 12.27 15.79 -11.80
N GLU A 511 11.56 14.78 -11.26
CA GLU A 511 10.15 14.92 -10.90
C GLU A 511 9.95 15.88 -9.72
N THR A 512 10.83 15.87 -8.72
CA THR A 512 10.80 16.82 -7.59
C THR A 512 10.96 18.24 -8.08
N ILE A 513 12.01 18.54 -8.86
CA ILE A 513 12.26 19.88 -9.40
C ILE A 513 11.10 20.32 -10.30
N ALA A 514 10.61 19.44 -11.17
CA ALA A 514 9.47 19.73 -12.05
C ALA A 514 8.20 20.08 -11.25
N LYS A 515 7.97 19.41 -10.12
CA LYS A 515 6.82 19.65 -9.23
C LYS A 515 6.96 20.95 -8.44
N GLU A 516 8.12 21.22 -7.87
CA GLU A 516 8.37 22.47 -7.14
C GLU A 516 8.28 23.68 -8.05
N TRP A 517 8.79 23.54 -9.29
CA TRP A 517 8.78 24.58 -10.30
C TRP A 517 7.63 24.44 -11.28
N ASN A 518 6.50 23.83 -10.90
CA ASN A 518 5.38 23.48 -11.79
C ASN A 518 4.76 24.66 -12.58
N LYS A 519 5.09 25.92 -12.24
CA LYS A 519 4.69 27.13 -13.00
C LYS A 519 5.75 27.62 -13.98
N LYS A 520 6.97 27.10 -13.92
CA LYS A 520 8.09 27.44 -14.80
C LYS A 520 8.19 26.44 -15.95
N LYS A 521 8.63 26.92 -17.12
CA LYS A 521 9.07 26.11 -18.24
C LYS A 521 10.50 25.65 -17.99
N VAL A 522 10.72 24.36 -17.76
CA VAL A 522 12.06 23.85 -17.41
C VAL A 522 12.61 22.96 -18.53
N LEU A 523 13.85 23.20 -18.94
CA LEU A 523 14.61 22.30 -19.81
C LEU A 523 15.57 21.48 -18.97
N PHE A 524 15.36 20.17 -18.90
CA PHE A 524 16.33 19.24 -18.33
C PHE A 524 17.26 18.71 -19.43
N ILE A 525 18.56 18.67 -19.15
CA ILE A 525 19.57 18.04 -20.00
C ILE A 525 20.24 16.96 -19.17
N LEU A 526 20.10 15.70 -19.57
CA LEU A 526 20.66 14.54 -18.88
C LEU A 526 21.80 13.92 -19.69
N ASP A 527 23.04 14.13 -19.23
CA ASP A 527 24.27 13.63 -19.86
C ASP A 527 25.01 12.67 -18.92
N SER A 528 24.90 11.35 -19.06
CA SER A 528 24.23 10.52 -20.06
C SER A 528 23.53 9.37 -19.32
N ILE A 529 22.36 8.94 -19.81
CA ILE A 529 21.62 7.81 -19.20
C ILE A 529 22.48 6.54 -19.14
N THR A 530 23.42 6.40 -20.07
CA THR A 530 24.20 5.16 -20.22
C THR A 530 25.10 4.91 -19.01
N VAL A 531 25.61 5.97 -18.39
CA VAL A 531 26.45 5.87 -17.18
C VAL A 531 25.59 5.61 -15.95
N ALA A 532 24.47 6.32 -15.80
CA ALA A 532 23.47 6.06 -14.75
C ALA A 532 22.89 4.62 -14.77
N ALA A 533 22.94 3.95 -15.93
CA ALA A 533 22.50 2.57 -16.12
C ALA A 533 23.64 1.54 -16.04
N THR A 534 24.77 1.84 -15.39
CA THR A 534 25.93 0.94 -15.22
C THR A 534 26.57 0.47 -16.54
N GLY A 535 26.53 1.30 -17.59
CA GLY A 535 27.25 1.06 -18.85
C GLY A 535 26.51 0.21 -19.89
N SER A 536 25.32 -0.32 -19.60
CA SER A 536 24.50 -1.05 -20.57
C SER A 536 23.00 -0.85 -20.33
N ILE A 537 22.36 -0.10 -21.23
CA ILE A 537 20.90 0.08 -21.19
C ILE A 537 20.24 -1.11 -21.90
N THR A 538 19.60 -1.99 -21.13
CA THR A 538 18.74 -3.02 -21.72
C THR A 538 17.50 -2.37 -22.35
N ALA A 539 16.91 -3.01 -23.37
CA ALA A 539 15.69 -2.49 -24.01
C ALA A 539 14.50 -2.33 -23.04
N LYS A 540 14.49 -3.09 -21.93
CA LYS A 540 13.47 -2.96 -20.88
C LYS A 540 13.68 -1.66 -20.08
N VAL A 541 14.92 -1.34 -19.73
CA VAL A 541 15.28 -0.14 -18.97
C VAL A 541 15.06 1.11 -19.81
N ALA A 542 15.52 1.13 -21.07
CA ALA A 542 15.28 2.25 -21.99
C ALA A 542 13.78 2.56 -22.14
N LYS A 543 12.96 1.51 -22.30
CA LYS A 543 11.51 1.65 -22.44
C LYS A 543 10.84 2.23 -21.20
N GLU A 544 11.16 1.73 -20.01
CA GLU A 544 10.54 2.22 -18.78
C GLU A 544 10.99 3.65 -18.48
N LEU A 545 12.25 3.96 -18.74
CA LEU A 545 12.79 5.32 -18.63
C LEU A 545 12.05 6.30 -19.53
N MET A 546 11.96 6.02 -20.83
CA MET A 546 11.28 6.92 -21.77
C MET A 546 9.80 7.08 -21.44
N LYS A 547 9.15 6.02 -20.94
CA LYS A 547 7.78 6.10 -20.47
C LYS A 547 7.63 7.03 -19.26
N ARG A 548 8.55 6.97 -18.30
CA ARG A 548 8.54 7.86 -17.13
C ARG A 548 8.85 9.30 -17.51
N LEU A 549 9.88 9.55 -18.31
CA LEU A 549 10.20 10.90 -18.79
C LEU A 549 9.03 11.51 -19.58
N LYS A 550 8.37 10.74 -20.47
CA LYS A 550 7.16 11.20 -21.18
C LYS A 550 6.00 11.51 -20.22
N LEU A 551 5.84 10.73 -19.15
CA LEU A 551 4.82 11.01 -18.13
C LEU A 551 5.12 12.32 -17.39
N ILE A 552 6.39 12.55 -17.06
CA ILE A 552 6.85 13.78 -16.41
C ILE A 552 6.60 14.99 -17.33
N CYS A 553 7.05 14.95 -18.60
CA CYS A 553 6.80 16.03 -19.57
C CYS A 553 5.31 16.24 -19.87
N GLY A 554 4.50 15.17 -19.85
CA GLY A 554 3.05 15.28 -20.06
C GLY A 554 2.29 15.84 -18.85
N ARG A 555 2.89 15.81 -17.66
CA ARG A 555 2.27 16.24 -16.40
C ARG A 555 2.72 17.63 -15.95
N TYR A 556 3.97 17.96 -16.22
CA TYR A 556 4.60 19.21 -15.81
C TYR A 556 5.06 19.99 -17.04
N ASN A 557 5.30 21.29 -16.88
CA ASN A 557 5.71 22.16 -17.99
C ASN A 557 7.21 22.01 -18.30
N VAL A 558 7.64 20.80 -18.64
CA VAL A 558 9.06 20.44 -18.74
C VAL A 558 9.39 19.76 -20.05
N THR A 559 10.59 20.04 -20.55
CA THR A 559 11.19 19.44 -21.74
C THR A 559 12.45 18.71 -21.32
N VAL A 560 12.71 17.53 -21.86
CA VAL A 560 13.89 16.73 -21.50
C VAL A 560 14.72 16.44 -22.74
N ILE A 561 16.00 16.79 -22.70
CA ILE A 561 17.03 16.29 -23.63
C ILE A 561 17.84 15.25 -22.89
N THR A 562 18.07 14.10 -23.51
CA THR A 562 18.86 13.05 -22.88
C THR A 562 19.84 12.41 -23.85
N LEU A 563 21.04 12.11 -23.35
CA LEU A 563 22.12 11.57 -24.15
C LEU A 563 22.21 10.04 -24.01
N MET A 564 22.51 9.38 -25.13
CA MET A 564 22.67 7.93 -25.21
C MET A 564 23.87 7.55 -26.10
N HIS A 565 24.52 6.43 -25.79
CA HIS A 565 25.52 5.85 -26.69
C HIS A 565 24.86 4.93 -27.73
N THR A 566 25.45 4.89 -28.92
CA THR A 566 25.21 3.87 -29.93
C THR A 566 25.87 2.55 -29.51
N ARG A 567 25.31 1.42 -29.97
CA ARG A 567 25.97 0.11 -29.87
C ARG A 567 27.17 0.06 -30.82
N LYS A 568 28.05 -0.93 -30.62
CA LYS A 568 29.12 -1.24 -31.60
C LYS A 568 28.47 -1.46 -32.97
N ARG A 569 28.82 -0.61 -33.93
CA ARG A 569 28.27 -0.57 -35.29
C ARG A 569 29.37 -0.34 -36.31
N ASP A 570 29.04 -0.57 -37.57
CA ASP A 570 29.87 -0.17 -38.70
C ASP A 570 29.80 1.35 -38.89
N LYS A 571 30.94 2.03 -38.74
CA LYS A 571 31.05 3.50 -38.85
C LYS A 571 30.87 4.01 -40.27
N SER A 572 30.98 3.14 -41.28
CA SER A 572 30.76 3.51 -42.68
C SER A 572 29.28 3.63 -43.07
N LYS A 573 28.37 3.13 -42.22
CA LYS A 573 26.92 3.15 -42.46
C LYS A 573 26.25 4.32 -41.73
N PRO A 574 25.12 4.86 -42.23
CA PRO A 574 24.28 5.81 -41.48
C PRO A 574 23.69 5.19 -40.20
N ILE A 575 23.54 5.98 -39.13
CA ILE A 575 22.91 5.52 -37.88
C ILE A 575 21.43 5.26 -38.12
N GLU A 576 20.95 4.08 -37.75
CA GLU A 576 19.54 3.70 -37.79
C GLU A 576 18.98 3.53 -36.37
N MET A 577 17.65 3.48 -36.24
CA MET A 577 17.00 3.39 -34.93
C MET A 577 17.43 2.14 -34.15
N GLN A 578 17.72 1.04 -34.84
CA GLN A 578 18.19 -0.21 -34.24
C GLN A 578 19.57 -0.10 -33.58
N ASP A 579 20.37 0.90 -33.94
CA ASP A 579 21.72 1.12 -33.43
C ASP A 579 21.77 1.83 -32.07
N LEU A 580 20.64 2.39 -31.63
CA LEU A 580 20.52 3.02 -30.32
C LEU A 580 20.58 1.95 -29.21
N ALA A 581 21.34 2.20 -28.13
CA ALA A 581 21.40 1.27 -27.01
C ALA A 581 20.01 1.11 -26.34
N GLY A 582 19.41 -0.08 -26.45
CA GLY A 582 18.08 -0.36 -25.90
C GLY A 582 16.91 -0.11 -26.87
N SER A 583 17.20 0.24 -28.13
CA SER A 583 16.26 0.51 -29.22
C SER A 583 15.17 -0.53 -29.48
N ALA A 584 15.46 -1.81 -29.25
CA ALA A 584 14.58 -2.91 -29.66
C ALA A 584 13.16 -2.86 -29.07
N LYS A 585 12.90 -1.98 -28.08
CA LYS A 585 11.58 -1.77 -27.47
C LYS A 585 11.25 -0.29 -27.19
N LEU A 586 12.05 0.66 -27.68
CA LEU A 586 11.84 2.11 -27.51
C LEU A 586 10.59 2.59 -28.25
#